data_AF-A0A8C0ZW14-F1
#
_entry.id   AF-A0A8C0ZW14-F1
#
_cell.length_a   1.000
_cell.length_b   1.000
_cell.length_c   1.000
_cell.angle_alpha   90.00
_cell.angle_beta   90.00
_cell.angle_gamma   90.00
#
_symmetry.space_group_name_H-M   'P 1'
#
loop_
_entity.id
_entity.type
_entity.pdbx_description
1 polymer ?
#
loop_
_entity_poly.entity_id
_entity_poly.type
_entity_poly.pdbx_seq_one_letter_code
_entity_poly.pdbx_strand_id
1 'polypeptide(L)'
;MFVCVHARAFVYTRAHACVCTCLQRLSGKSCNKDFDARLAHSEHVLLAVRTVGSEPLAGPDSALLLCPWREVRAPCGSGRHVQECSSHLCTPGGADLGKEGWSPAHPVPAPDSHHGQTSASPKLEGIDHNPWVEFVKLSKEYDTVNLGQGFPDFSPPDFAVEAFQKATSGDFMLNQYTLAFGYPPLTKILASFFGKLLGQELDPLKNVLVTVGAYGALFTAFQALVDEGDESPAPDGKLNSSGDWQLDPTELASKFSPRTKALVLNTPNNPLGKVFSKEELKVVAELCQQHDVLCITDEVYQWLVYDGNQHISIASLPGMWKRTLTIGSAGKTFSATGWKVGWVLGPDHIMKHLRTVHQNSVFHCPTQAQAAVAISFEREQRHFGQPSSYFVQFPQAMQHQRDHMIHSLQSVGLDPVIPQGSYFLIVDIQHIKNKMPDLPGATDEPYDRRFVKWMIKNKGLVAIPVSIFYSMPHQKDFDHYIRFCFVKDEVTLQAMDEKLQKWKMDLRP
;
A
#
# COMPACT_ATOMS: atom_id res chain seq x y z
N MET A 1 -6.52 11.38 12.16
CA MET A 1 -5.18 11.82 12.61
C MET A 1 -4.25 10.64 12.81
N PHE A 2 -3.27 10.49 11.93
CA PHE A 2 -2.18 9.55 12.14
C PHE A 2 -1.08 10.18 12.97
N VAL A 3 -0.55 9.41 13.90
CA VAL A 3 0.83 9.59 14.34
C VAL A 3 1.59 8.48 13.64
N CYS A 4 2.44 8.80 12.66
CA CYS A 4 3.26 7.77 12.03
C CYS A 4 4.53 7.60 12.86
N VAL A 5 4.76 6.43 13.44
CA VAL A 5 6.07 6.08 14.02
C VAL A 5 6.90 5.52 12.88
N HIS A 6 7.44 6.44 12.09
CA HIS A 6 8.51 6.23 11.14
C HIS A 6 9.48 7.38 11.36
N ALA A 7 10.79 7.13 11.25
CA ALA A 7 11.66 8.18 10.71
C ALA A 7 11.05 8.54 9.34
N ARG A 8 10.26 9.62 9.27
CA ARG A 8 9.33 10.05 8.20
C ARG A 8 9.57 9.35 6.86
N ALA A 9 9.01 8.14 6.71
CA ALA A 9 9.19 7.33 5.53
C ALA A 9 7.84 6.81 5.01
N PHE A 10 7.16 7.58 4.16
CA PHE A 10 6.03 7.11 3.39
C PHE A 10 6.18 7.45 1.90
N VAL A 11 6.53 6.45 1.10
CA VAL A 11 6.03 6.29 -0.27
C VAL A 11 5.43 4.90 -0.43
N TYR A 12 4.26 4.70 0.16
CA TYR A 12 3.25 3.94 -0.56
C TYR A 12 2.43 4.98 -1.31
N THR A 13 2.53 4.98 -2.64
CA THR A 13 1.81 5.85 -3.56
C THR A 13 0.46 6.28 -2.97
N ARG A 14 0.32 7.58 -2.67
CA ARG A 14 -0.91 8.20 -2.16
C ARG A 14 -2.14 7.97 -3.07
N ALA A 15 -1.93 7.40 -4.26
CA ALA A 15 -2.89 7.08 -5.33
C ALA A 15 -4.16 6.31 -4.94
N HIS A 16 -4.34 5.83 -3.71
CA HIS A 16 -5.45 4.93 -3.41
C HIS A 16 -6.12 5.24 -2.06
N ALA A 17 -6.20 6.50 -1.63
CA ALA A 17 -7.12 6.88 -0.56
C ALA A 17 -8.41 7.49 -1.16
N CYS A 18 -9.53 6.75 -1.26
CA CYS A 18 -10.88 7.16 -0.78
C CYS A 18 -12.06 6.75 -1.68
N VAL A 19 -12.80 5.71 -1.25
CA VAL A 19 -14.20 5.44 -1.58
C VAL A 19 -15.03 5.45 -0.29
N CYS A 20 -15.45 6.64 0.11
CA CYS A 20 -16.65 6.98 0.90
C CYS A 20 -17.04 8.37 0.34
N THR A 21 -18.25 8.71 -0.10
CA THR A 21 -19.58 8.50 0.48
C THR A 21 -20.61 8.65 -0.65
N CYS A 22 -21.54 7.70 -0.86
CA CYS A 22 -22.71 7.91 -1.73
C CYS A 22 -24.00 7.28 -1.15
N LEU A 23 -24.26 7.50 0.14
CA LEU A 23 -25.50 7.06 0.79
C LEU A 23 -26.15 8.14 1.67
N GLN A 24 -25.95 9.43 1.34
CA GLN A 24 -26.65 10.53 2.02
C GLN A 24 -27.27 11.59 1.10
N ARG A 25 -27.38 11.35 -0.22
CA ARG A 25 -28.09 12.27 -1.15
C ARG A 25 -29.43 11.70 -1.67
N LEU A 26 -30.21 11.11 -0.77
CA LEU A 26 -31.64 10.79 -1.03
C LEU A 26 -32.60 11.47 -0.04
N SER A 27 -32.20 12.54 0.63
CA SER A 27 -33.14 13.47 1.25
C SER A 27 -33.18 14.76 0.43
N GLY A 28 -34.02 14.78 -0.60
CA GLY A 28 -34.28 15.97 -1.40
C GLY A 28 -34.82 17.10 -0.52
N LYS A 29 -34.03 18.16 -0.37
CA LYS A 29 -34.51 19.52 -0.08
C LYS A 29 -33.61 20.50 -0.83
N SER A 30 -34.22 21.26 -1.72
CA SER A 30 -33.62 22.41 -2.39
C SER A 30 -33.23 23.47 -1.35
N CYS A 31 -32.07 24.11 -1.53
CA CYS A 31 -31.81 25.39 -0.90
C CYS A 31 -31.29 26.37 -1.94
N ASN A 32 -31.90 27.55 -1.92
CA ASN A 32 -31.79 28.62 -2.88
C ASN A 32 -30.40 29.24 -2.93
N LYS A 33 -30.16 29.87 -4.07
CA LYS A 33 -29.04 30.75 -4.39
C LYS A 33 -28.89 31.90 -3.38
N ASP A 34 -27.66 32.42 -3.36
CA ASP A 34 -27.16 33.70 -2.83
C ASP A 34 -26.33 33.54 -1.55
N PHE A 35 -25.01 33.70 -1.67
CA PHE A 35 -24.29 34.69 -0.86
C PHE A 35 -22.89 34.99 -1.42
N ASP A 36 -22.58 36.28 -1.36
CA ASP A 36 -21.56 37.02 -2.08
C ASP A 36 -20.17 36.94 -1.45
N ALA A 37 -19.14 37.20 -2.26
CA ALA A 37 -17.76 37.26 -1.84
C ALA A 37 -17.47 38.55 -1.05
N ARG A 38 -16.85 38.41 0.14
CA ARG A 38 -15.87 39.32 0.79
C ARG A 38 -15.85 39.05 2.31
N LEU A 39 -14.70 38.61 2.84
CA LEU A 39 -14.01 39.24 3.98
C LEU A 39 -12.85 38.36 4.46
N ALA A 40 -11.69 38.99 4.52
CA ALA A 40 -10.47 38.49 5.13
C ALA A 40 -10.39 38.93 6.60
N HIS A 41 -9.62 38.16 7.38
CA HIS A 41 -9.02 38.44 8.70
C HIS A 41 -9.86 38.28 9.99
N SER A 42 -9.16 37.64 10.94
CA SER A 42 -9.32 37.57 12.40
C SER A 42 -10.35 36.61 13.01
N GLU A 43 -9.78 35.65 13.76
CA GLU A 43 -10.14 35.16 15.10
C GLU A 43 -11.55 34.60 15.41
N HIS A 44 -11.53 33.35 15.90
CA HIS A 44 -12.48 32.71 16.80
C HIS A 44 -13.98 32.91 16.56
N VAL A 45 -14.61 31.95 15.88
CA VAL A 45 -16.03 31.63 16.12
C VAL A 45 -16.23 30.12 16.18
N LEU A 46 -16.65 29.67 17.37
CA LEU A 46 -17.25 28.36 17.66
C LEU A 46 -18.40 28.07 16.69
N LEU A 47 -18.48 26.84 16.16
CA LEU A 47 -19.77 26.20 15.95
C LEU A 47 -19.77 24.83 16.63
N ALA A 48 -20.37 24.80 17.81
CA ALA A 48 -20.74 23.59 18.51
C ALA A 48 -21.96 22.98 17.82
N VAL A 49 -21.87 21.72 17.37
CA VAL A 49 -23.07 20.89 17.20
C VAL A 49 -23.07 19.88 18.34
N ARG A 50 -24.02 20.12 19.23
CA ARG A 50 -24.29 19.43 20.48
C ARG A 50 -24.61 17.95 20.22
N THR A 51 -23.88 17.06 20.88
CA THR A 51 -24.34 15.70 21.17
C THR A 51 -25.63 15.78 22.00
N VAL A 52 -26.71 15.14 21.55
CA VAL A 52 -27.82 14.79 22.44
C VAL A 52 -27.73 13.29 22.70
N GLY A 53 -27.57 12.97 23.97
CA GLY A 53 -27.38 11.63 24.48
C GLY A 53 -28.66 10.79 24.50
N SER A 54 -28.41 9.52 24.85
CA SER A 54 -29.28 8.41 25.19
C SER A 54 -30.46 8.72 26.10
N GLU A 55 -31.64 8.17 25.81
CA GLU A 55 -32.34 7.13 26.60
C GLU A 55 -33.69 6.70 25.97
N PRO A 56 -34.29 5.55 26.37
CA PRO A 56 -35.11 4.70 25.49
C PRO A 56 -36.62 4.92 25.62
N LEU A 57 -37.37 4.67 24.54
CA LEU A 57 -38.83 4.47 24.61
C LEU A 57 -39.26 3.26 23.78
N ALA A 58 -40.04 2.42 24.45
CA ALA A 58 -40.65 1.20 23.98
C ALA A 58 -41.88 1.45 23.09
N GLY A 59 -42.21 0.46 22.23
CA GLY A 59 -43.57 0.27 21.70
C GLY A 59 -43.66 0.18 20.16
N PRO A 60 -44.42 -0.77 19.60
CA PRO A 60 -44.28 -1.24 18.22
C PRO A 60 -45.25 -0.56 17.24
N ASP A 61 -44.85 -0.49 15.96
CA ASP A 61 -45.68 -0.76 14.77
C ASP A 61 -45.07 -0.10 13.53
N SER A 62 -44.54 -0.90 12.62
CA SER A 62 -44.73 -0.75 11.17
C SER A 62 -43.96 -1.85 10.44
N ALA A 63 -44.74 -2.80 9.90
CA ALA A 63 -44.28 -3.81 8.96
C ALA A 63 -43.77 -3.16 7.66
N LEU A 64 -42.64 -3.64 7.15
CA LEU A 64 -42.25 -3.44 5.76
C LEU A 64 -41.78 -4.77 5.15
N LEU A 65 -42.45 -5.08 4.05
CA LEU A 65 -42.47 -6.33 3.32
C LEU A 65 -41.10 -6.76 2.80
N LEU A 66 -40.79 -8.04 3.03
CA LEU A 66 -39.85 -8.83 2.26
C LEU A 66 -40.49 -9.22 0.91
N CYS A 67 -39.87 -8.82 -0.21
CA CYS A 67 -40.17 -9.37 -1.53
C CYS A 67 -39.06 -10.35 -1.92
N PRO A 68 -39.31 -11.67 -2.00
CA PRO A 68 -38.36 -12.62 -2.54
C PRO A 68 -38.41 -12.63 -4.07
N TRP A 69 -37.23 -12.59 -4.70
CA TRP A 69 -37.05 -12.88 -6.12
C TRP A 69 -37.54 -14.30 -6.44
N ARG A 70 -38.61 -14.41 -7.24
CA ARG A 70 -39.07 -15.68 -7.83
C ARG A 70 -38.56 -15.80 -9.26
N GLU A 71 -37.92 -16.93 -9.53
CA GLU A 71 -37.62 -17.44 -10.87
C GLU A 71 -38.90 -17.54 -11.71
N VAL A 72 -38.89 -16.91 -12.89
CA VAL A 72 -39.93 -17.13 -13.90
C VAL A 72 -39.49 -18.31 -14.77
N ARG A 73 -40.08 -19.48 -14.52
CA ARG A 73 -40.14 -20.60 -15.47
C ARG A 73 -41.26 -20.33 -16.47
N ALA A 74 -40.93 -20.30 -17.76
CA ALA A 74 -41.90 -20.27 -18.85
C ALA A 74 -42.48 -21.69 -19.10
N PRO A 75 -43.80 -21.84 -19.34
CA PRO A 75 -44.35 -23.07 -19.92
C PRO A 75 -44.63 -22.92 -21.42
N CYS A 76 -44.23 -23.95 -22.19
CA CYS A 76 -44.62 -24.19 -23.56
C CYS A 76 -46.15 -24.39 -23.70
N GLY A 77 -46.74 -23.81 -24.74
CA GLY A 77 -48.14 -24.03 -25.15
C GLY A 77 -48.29 -23.93 -26.66
N SER A 78 -48.74 -25.02 -27.25
CA SER A 78 -48.99 -25.35 -28.67
C SER A 78 -49.79 -24.36 -29.53
N GLY A 79 -49.32 -24.11 -30.77
CA GLY A 79 -49.93 -24.67 -31.99
C GLY A 79 -50.94 -23.84 -32.82
N ARG A 80 -50.52 -23.56 -34.08
CA ARG A 80 -51.26 -23.31 -35.35
C ARG A 80 -51.76 -21.89 -35.67
N HIS A 81 -51.08 -21.19 -36.59
CA HIS A 81 -51.30 -21.25 -38.04
C HIS A 81 -50.12 -20.60 -38.80
N VAL A 82 -49.73 -21.19 -39.93
CA VAL A 82 -48.64 -20.79 -40.84
C VAL A 82 -49.21 -20.64 -42.26
N GLN A 83 -48.80 -19.58 -42.97
CA GLN A 83 -48.56 -19.50 -44.44
C GLN A 83 -47.95 -18.10 -44.71
N GLU A 84 -46.65 -17.95 -45.05
CA GLU A 84 -46.02 -18.05 -46.40
C GLU A 84 -46.65 -17.07 -47.42
N CYS A 85 -45.96 -16.25 -48.23
CA CYS A 85 -44.59 -16.25 -48.74
C CYS A 85 -44.24 -14.89 -49.42
N SER A 86 -42.93 -14.54 -49.39
CA SER A 86 -42.08 -13.90 -50.43
C SER A 86 -42.44 -12.58 -51.16
N SER A 87 -41.52 -11.60 -51.01
CA SER A 87 -40.87 -10.72 -52.00
C SER A 87 -41.66 -10.03 -53.13
N HIS A 88 -41.60 -8.69 -53.20
CA HIS A 88 -40.82 -7.97 -54.22
C HIS A 88 -40.78 -6.44 -54.03
N LEU A 89 -39.65 -5.89 -54.46
CA LEU A 89 -39.29 -4.48 -54.59
C LEU A 89 -40.30 -3.69 -55.44
N CYS A 90 -40.48 -2.40 -55.11
CA CYS A 90 -40.38 -1.28 -56.06
C CYS A 90 -40.51 0.08 -55.34
N THR A 91 -39.44 0.87 -55.38
CA THR A 91 -39.43 2.35 -55.28
C THR A 91 -39.23 2.92 -56.70
N PRO A 92 -39.28 4.25 -56.94
CA PRO A 92 -40.00 5.35 -56.28
C PRO A 92 -40.77 6.23 -57.31
N GLY A 93 -41.64 7.12 -56.84
CA GLY A 93 -42.20 8.19 -57.69
C GLY A 93 -43.03 9.19 -56.89
N GLY A 94 -42.54 10.43 -56.79
CA GLY A 94 -43.18 11.51 -56.05
C GLY A 94 -44.13 12.36 -56.90
N ALA A 95 -45.08 13.02 -56.23
CA ALA A 95 -45.57 14.39 -56.49
C ALA A 95 -46.60 14.78 -55.41
N ASP A 96 -46.24 15.77 -54.56
CA ASP A 96 -46.93 17.07 -54.31
C ASP A 96 -48.45 17.18 -54.64
N LEU A 97 -49.38 17.81 -53.90
CA LEU A 97 -49.43 18.78 -52.79
C LEU A 97 -50.84 18.70 -52.15
N GLY A 98 -50.98 19.09 -50.87
CA GLY A 98 -52.30 19.38 -50.28
C GLY A 98 -52.23 19.87 -48.84
N LYS A 99 -52.30 21.19 -48.66
CA LYS A 99 -52.14 21.96 -47.42
C LYS A 99 -53.23 21.69 -46.37
N GLU A 100 -52.86 21.47 -45.11
CA GLU A 100 -53.54 22.06 -43.94
C GLU A 100 -52.51 22.37 -42.85
N GLY A 101 -52.61 23.57 -42.27
CA GLY A 101 -51.58 24.18 -41.44
C GLY A 101 -51.57 23.67 -40.00
N TRP A 102 -50.36 23.51 -39.47
CA TRP A 102 -50.12 23.42 -38.04
C TRP A 102 -49.04 24.42 -37.64
N SER A 103 -49.35 25.30 -36.68
CA SER A 103 -48.45 26.34 -36.20
C SER A 103 -47.30 25.70 -35.41
N PRO A 104 -46.02 26.10 -35.60
CA PRO A 104 -44.92 25.50 -34.88
C PRO A 104 -44.97 25.89 -33.40
N ALA A 105 -44.91 24.90 -32.52
CA ALA A 105 -44.65 25.11 -31.09
C ALA A 105 -43.33 25.88 -30.90
N HIS A 106 -43.32 26.81 -29.95
CA HIS A 106 -42.14 27.58 -29.57
C HIS A 106 -40.92 26.67 -29.33
N PRO A 107 -39.71 27.06 -29.78
CA PRO A 107 -38.52 26.26 -29.54
C PRO A 107 -38.26 26.17 -28.04
N VAL A 108 -38.21 24.94 -27.53
CA VAL A 108 -37.65 24.64 -26.21
C VAL A 108 -36.20 25.12 -26.24
N PRO A 109 -35.75 25.98 -25.31
CA PRO A 109 -34.36 26.39 -25.29
C PRO A 109 -33.48 25.14 -25.13
N ALA A 110 -32.46 25.04 -25.98
CA ALA A 110 -31.43 24.01 -25.84
C ALA A 110 -30.88 24.07 -24.40
N PRO A 111 -30.65 22.93 -23.73
CA PRO A 111 -30.02 22.96 -22.42
C PRO A 111 -28.69 23.69 -22.55
N ASP A 112 -28.48 24.68 -21.69
CA ASP A 112 -27.24 25.45 -21.62
C ASP A 112 -26.06 24.47 -21.68
N SER A 113 -25.23 24.63 -22.71
CA SER A 113 -23.94 23.96 -22.81
C SER A 113 -22.97 24.58 -21.79
N HIS A 114 -23.29 24.40 -20.51
CA HIS A 114 -22.28 24.38 -19.47
C HIS A 114 -21.39 23.15 -19.72
N HIS A 115 -20.46 23.27 -20.68
CA HIS A 115 -19.25 22.47 -20.67
C HIS A 115 -18.40 22.92 -19.49
N GLY A 116 -18.88 22.67 -18.27
CA GLY A 116 -17.98 22.48 -17.14
C GLY A 116 -17.12 21.29 -17.53
N GLN A 117 -15.83 21.52 -17.79
CA GLN A 117 -14.88 20.42 -17.86
C GLN A 117 -15.13 19.56 -16.63
N THR A 118 -15.59 18.33 -16.84
CA THR A 118 -15.74 17.36 -15.76
C THR A 118 -14.39 17.21 -15.09
N SER A 119 -14.22 17.80 -13.90
CA SER A 119 -12.98 17.70 -13.15
C SER A 119 -12.86 16.29 -12.57
N ALA A 120 -11.63 15.78 -12.50
CA ALA A 120 -11.34 14.55 -11.79
C ALA A 120 -11.77 14.68 -10.31
N SER A 121 -11.99 13.55 -9.63
CA SER A 121 -12.36 13.57 -8.21
C SER A 121 -11.32 14.37 -7.41
N PRO A 122 -11.73 15.29 -6.50
CA PRO A 122 -10.80 16.02 -5.63
C PRO A 122 -9.85 15.12 -4.83
N LYS A 123 -10.24 13.85 -4.63
CA LYS A 123 -9.43 12.81 -3.99
C LYS A 123 -8.15 12.46 -4.73
N LEU A 124 -8.07 12.81 -6.02
CA LEU A 124 -6.89 12.58 -6.86
C LEU A 124 -5.92 13.76 -6.87
N GLU A 125 -6.28 14.88 -6.23
CA GLU A 125 -5.43 16.07 -6.20
C GLU A 125 -4.13 15.81 -5.42
N GLY A 126 -2.99 16.10 -6.06
CA GLY A 126 -1.66 16.02 -5.44
C GLY A 126 -1.11 14.61 -5.24
N ILE A 127 -1.75 13.59 -5.82
CA ILE A 127 -1.34 12.17 -5.69
C ILE A 127 -1.09 11.46 -7.02
N ASP A 128 -1.25 12.19 -8.13
CA ASP A 128 -1.03 11.76 -9.51
C ASP A 128 0.45 11.58 -9.85
N HIS A 129 1.32 12.41 -9.26
CA HIS A 129 2.76 12.30 -9.44
C HIS A 129 3.36 11.07 -8.72
N ASN A 130 4.03 10.20 -9.47
CA ASN A 130 4.69 9.02 -8.95
C ASN A 130 6.22 9.06 -9.21
N PRO A 131 7.05 9.31 -8.18
CA PRO A 131 8.50 9.43 -8.35
C PRO A 131 9.17 8.13 -8.84
N TRP A 132 8.57 6.96 -8.59
CA TRP A 132 9.13 5.68 -9.04
C TRP A 132 9.21 5.57 -10.56
N VAL A 133 8.22 6.14 -11.26
CA VAL A 133 8.12 6.07 -12.72
C VAL A 133 9.27 6.86 -13.36
N GLU A 134 9.62 8.00 -12.79
CA GLU A 134 10.72 8.86 -13.25
C GLU A 134 12.07 8.14 -13.22
N PHE A 135 12.45 7.56 -12.08
CA PHE A 135 13.73 6.88 -11.92
C PHE A 135 13.81 5.58 -12.72
N VAL A 136 12.70 4.83 -12.85
CA VAL A 136 12.65 3.64 -13.71
C VAL A 136 12.85 4.02 -15.17
N LYS A 137 12.21 5.10 -15.64
CA LYS A 137 12.40 5.60 -17.01
C LYS A 137 13.86 5.96 -17.25
N LEU A 138 14.46 6.76 -16.35
CA LEU A 138 15.85 7.19 -16.49
C LEU A 138 16.82 6.00 -16.49
N SER A 139 16.62 4.98 -15.65
CA SER A 139 17.50 3.82 -15.61
C SER A 139 17.53 3.01 -16.91
N LYS A 140 16.47 3.05 -17.72
CA LYS A 140 16.39 2.33 -19.01
C LYS A 140 17.15 3.03 -20.13
N GLU A 141 17.48 4.31 -19.96
CA GLU A 141 18.19 5.11 -20.96
C GLU A 141 19.72 4.94 -20.88
N TYR A 142 20.24 4.30 -19.83
CA TYR A 142 21.67 4.15 -19.55
C TYR A 142 22.04 2.71 -19.21
N ASP A 143 23.28 2.31 -19.51
CA ASP A 143 23.86 1.03 -19.07
C ASP A 143 24.13 1.05 -17.56
N THR A 144 23.18 0.52 -16.80
CA THR A 144 23.14 0.67 -15.34
C THR A 144 23.00 -0.67 -14.62
N VAL A 145 23.60 -0.74 -13.44
CA VAL A 145 23.31 -1.79 -12.44
C VAL A 145 22.21 -1.27 -11.54
N ASN A 146 21.06 -1.96 -11.55
CA ASN A 146 19.86 -1.49 -10.86
C ASN A 146 19.77 -1.97 -9.42
N LEU A 147 20.24 -1.15 -8.50
CA LEU A 147 20.17 -1.40 -7.05
C LEU A 147 19.01 -0.64 -6.39
N GLY A 148 18.19 0.08 -7.16
CA GLY A 148 17.02 0.79 -6.65
C GLY A 148 15.76 -0.10 -6.55
N GLN A 149 15.69 -1.14 -7.38
CA GLN A 149 14.59 -2.09 -7.44
C GLN A 149 14.45 -2.88 -6.13
N GLY A 150 13.28 -2.75 -5.50
CA GLY A 150 12.94 -3.40 -4.23
C GLY A 150 12.47 -4.84 -4.37
N PHE A 151 13.04 -5.60 -5.30
CA PHE A 151 12.77 -7.03 -5.48
C PHE A 151 14.06 -7.81 -5.78
N PRO A 152 14.11 -9.12 -5.45
CA PRO A 152 15.19 -10.00 -5.88
C PRO A 152 15.21 -10.15 -7.41
N ASP A 153 16.39 -10.14 -8.00
CA ASP A 153 16.64 -10.44 -9.43
C ASP A 153 17.09 -11.89 -9.66
N PHE A 154 16.95 -12.74 -8.64
CA PHE A 154 17.08 -14.20 -8.71
C PHE A 154 15.73 -14.89 -8.46
N SER A 155 15.67 -16.19 -8.75
CA SER A 155 14.45 -16.99 -8.60
C SER A 155 13.98 -17.12 -7.14
N PRO A 156 12.65 -17.19 -6.89
CA PRO A 156 12.12 -17.67 -5.60
C PRO A 156 12.66 -19.08 -5.27
N PRO A 157 12.58 -19.54 -4.00
CA PRO A 157 13.03 -20.88 -3.65
C PRO A 157 12.19 -21.94 -4.38
N ASP A 158 12.82 -23.07 -4.74
CA ASP A 158 12.21 -24.10 -5.59
C ASP A 158 10.83 -24.55 -5.08
N PHE A 159 10.69 -24.81 -3.78
CA PHE A 159 9.43 -25.24 -3.19
C PHE A 159 8.28 -24.23 -3.40
N ALA A 160 8.58 -22.94 -3.48
CA ALA A 160 7.59 -21.90 -3.76
C ALA A 160 7.21 -21.92 -5.25
N VAL A 161 8.18 -22.01 -6.15
CA VAL A 161 7.94 -22.14 -7.60
C VAL A 161 7.11 -23.40 -7.89
N GLU A 162 7.52 -24.54 -7.35
CA GLU A 162 6.81 -25.83 -7.46
C GLU A 162 5.40 -25.76 -6.88
N ALA A 163 5.20 -25.07 -5.75
CA ALA A 163 3.88 -24.87 -5.17
C ALA A 163 2.94 -24.12 -6.14
N PHE A 164 3.45 -23.12 -6.85
CA PHE A 164 2.65 -22.39 -7.83
C PHE A 164 2.40 -23.20 -9.10
N GLN A 165 3.40 -23.93 -9.59
CA GLN A 165 3.21 -24.90 -10.69
C GLN A 165 2.12 -25.91 -10.34
N LYS A 166 2.17 -26.51 -9.16
CA LYS A 166 1.16 -27.46 -8.66
C LYS A 166 -0.23 -26.84 -8.57
N ALA A 167 -0.34 -25.58 -8.15
CA ALA A 167 -1.63 -24.89 -8.09
C ALA A 167 -2.22 -24.66 -9.50
N THR A 168 -1.39 -24.53 -10.53
CA THR A 168 -1.82 -24.32 -11.92
C THR A 168 -2.03 -25.61 -12.72
N SER A 169 -1.40 -26.72 -12.33
CA SER A 169 -1.51 -28.03 -13.01
C SER A 169 -2.33 -29.06 -12.24
N GLY A 170 -2.79 -28.71 -11.03
CA GLY A 170 -3.57 -29.59 -10.16
C GLY A 170 -5.07 -29.56 -10.45
N ASP A 171 -5.87 -29.47 -9.37
CA ASP A 171 -7.33 -29.45 -9.46
C ASP A 171 -7.84 -28.29 -10.35
N PHE A 172 -8.60 -28.63 -11.39
CA PHE A 172 -9.13 -27.65 -12.34
C PHE A 172 -10.04 -26.62 -11.67
N MET A 173 -10.65 -26.94 -10.53
CA MET A 173 -11.48 -26.00 -9.76
C MET A 173 -10.67 -24.82 -9.19
N LEU A 174 -9.34 -24.94 -9.07
CA LEU A 174 -8.48 -23.82 -8.67
C LEU A 174 -8.44 -22.70 -9.71
N ASN A 175 -8.84 -22.95 -10.96
CA ASN A 175 -9.01 -21.89 -11.96
C ASN A 175 -10.23 -21.00 -11.71
N GLN A 176 -11.14 -21.41 -10.82
CA GLN A 176 -12.39 -20.71 -10.52
C GLN A 176 -12.29 -19.87 -9.24
N TYR A 177 -13.34 -19.11 -8.95
CA TYR A 177 -13.41 -18.30 -7.72
C TYR A 177 -13.31 -19.16 -6.46
N THR A 178 -12.58 -18.63 -5.48
CA THR A 178 -12.58 -19.11 -4.10
C THR A 178 -13.45 -18.22 -3.22
N LEU A 179 -13.45 -18.42 -1.90
CA LEU A 179 -14.20 -17.57 -0.97
C LEU A 179 -13.69 -16.13 -0.98
N ALA A 180 -14.61 -15.17 -0.85
CA ALA A 180 -14.33 -13.73 -0.97
C ALA A 180 -13.18 -13.24 -0.07
N PHE A 181 -13.12 -13.71 1.19
CA PHE A 181 -12.14 -13.22 2.15
C PHE A 181 -10.83 -14.02 2.20
N GLY A 182 -10.68 -15.00 1.31
CA GLY A 182 -9.45 -15.77 1.14
C GLY A 182 -9.68 -17.25 0.90
N TYR A 183 -8.72 -17.88 0.23
CA TYR A 183 -8.66 -19.31 0.02
C TYR A 183 -8.58 -20.05 1.36
N PRO A 184 -9.52 -20.97 1.70
CA PRO A 184 -9.62 -21.52 3.05
C PRO A 184 -8.35 -22.22 3.57
N PRO A 185 -7.60 -23.00 2.77
CA PRO A 185 -6.31 -23.53 3.22
C PRO A 185 -5.30 -22.44 3.56
N LEU A 186 -5.25 -21.35 2.79
CA LEU A 186 -4.39 -20.20 3.08
C LEU A 186 -4.78 -19.54 4.40
N THR A 187 -6.06 -19.22 4.61
CA THR A 187 -6.49 -18.56 5.86
C THR A 187 -6.26 -19.44 7.08
N LYS A 188 -6.42 -20.76 6.96
CA LYS A 188 -6.12 -21.73 8.03
C LYS A 188 -4.63 -21.79 8.37
N ILE A 189 -3.75 -21.90 7.38
CA ILE A 189 -2.30 -21.94 7.67
C ILE A 189 -1.82 -20.60 8.23
N LEU A 190 -2.31 -19.47 7.72
CA LEU A 190 -2.01 -18.15 8.28
C LEU A 190 -2.47 -18.04 9.74
N ALA A 191 -3.71 -18.41 10.04
CA ALA A 191 -4.24 -18.38 11.40
C ALA A 191 -3.42 -19.26 12.36
N SER A 192 -3.11 -20.50 11.97
CA SER A 192 -2.37 -21.43 12.84
C SER A 192 -0.89 -21.05 13.01
N PHE A 193 -0.24 -20.56 11.95
CA PHE A 193 1.17 -20.23 11.98
C PHE A 193 1.41 -18.92 12.70
N PHE A 194 0.72 -17.85 12.30
CA PHE A 194 0.85 -16.55 12.96
C PHE A 194 0.20 -16.54 14.34
N GLY A 195 -0.81 -17.35 14.60
CA GLY A 195 -1.38 -17.49 15.95
C GLY A 195 -0.34 -17.97 16.97
N LYS A 196 0.53 -18.93 16.58
CA LYS A 196 1.65 -19.37 17.41
C LYS A 196 2.70 -18.27 17.62
N LEU A 197 3.05 -17.54 16.55
CA LEU A 197 4.05 -16.46 16.63
C LEU A 197 3.56 -15.28 17.48
N LEU A 198 2.27 -14.96 17.41
CA LEU A 198 1.65 -13.88 18.16
C LEU A 198 1.23 -14.29 19.58
N GLY A 199 1.24 -15.58 19.91
CA GLY A 199 0.66 -16.09 21.15
C GLY A 199 -0.84 -15.84 21.25
N GLN A 200 -1.56 -15.93 20.12
CA GLN A 200 -2.96 -15.54 19.99
C GLN A 200 -3.75 -16.59 19.21
N GLU A 201 -4.93 -16.95 19.72
CA GLU A 201 -5.89 -17.77 18.98
C GLU A 201 -6.54 -16.94 17.86
N LEU A 202 -6.42 -17.42 16.62
CA LEU A 202 -6.93 -16.75 15.41
C LEU A 202 -8.01 -17.60 14.74
N ASP A 203 -9.19 -17.03 14.58
CA ASP A 203 -10.25 -17.59 13.74
C ASP A 203 -9.96 -17.23 12.27
N PRO A 204 -9.78 -18.20 11.36
CA PRO A 204 -9.44 -17.94 9.96
C PRO A 204 -10.52 -17.20 9.17
N LEU A 205 -11.77 -17.13 9.64
CA LEU A 205 -12.87 -16.40 9.01
C LEU A 205 -13.00 -14.97 9.55
N LYS A 206 -12.71 -14.77 10.83
CA LYS A 206 -12.92 -13.49 11.52
C LYS A 206 -11.66 -12.64 11.61
N ASN A 207 -10.52 -13.29 11.78
CA ASN A 207 -9.25 -12.62 12.10
C ASN A 207 -8.29 -12.55 10.93
N VAL A 208 -8.59 -13.19 9.79
CA VAL A 208 -7.72 -13.22 8.61
C VAL A 208 -8.47 -12.67 7.40
N LEU A 209 -7.80 -11.82 6.61
CA LEU A 209 -8.26 -11.37 5.29
C LEU A 209 -7.09 -11.46 4.31
N VAL A 210 -7.27 -12.19 3.22
CA VAL A 210 -6.29 -12.22 2.11
C VAL A 210 -6.53 -11.01 1.20
N THR A 211 -5.45 -10.41 0.71
CA THR A 211 -5.47 -9.18 -0.09
C THR A 211 -4.51 -9.26 -1.27
N VAL A 212 -4.62 -8.31 -2.21
CA VAL A 212 -3.74 -8.19 -3.38
C VAL A 212 -2.38 -7.60 -2.98
N GLY A 213 -1.59 -8.41 -2.27
CA GLY A 213 -0.34 -8.01 -1.63
C GLY A 213 -0.56 -7.08 -0.44
N ALA A 214 0.53 -6.76 0.27
CA ALA A 214 0.48 -5.81 1.37
C ALA A 214 0.01 -4.40 0.94
N TYR A 215 0.21 -4.03 -0.33
CA TYR A 215 -0.36 -2.80 -0.89
C TYR A 215 -1.89 -2.78 -0.81
N GLY A 216 -2.54 -3.89 -1.19
CA GLY A 216 -3.98 -4.04 -1.05
C GLY A 216 -4.42 -4.03 0.42
N ALA A 217 -3.65 -4.66 1.31
CA ALA A 217 -3.89 -4.62 2.75
C ALA A 217 -3.86 -3.20 3.33
N LEU A 218 -2.81 -2.42 3.03
CA LEU A 218 -2.69 -1.02 3.46
C LEU A 218 -3.84 -0.18 2.88
N PHE A 219 -4.13 -0.32 1.58
CA PHE A 219 -5.27 0.34 0.94
C PHE A 219 -6.58 0.04 1.69
N THR A 220 -6.88 -1.23 1.92
CA THR A 220 -8.11 -1.66 2.60
C THR A 220 -8.19 -1.13 4.03
N ALA A 221 -7.07 -1.13 4.77
CA ALA A 221 -7.01 -0.57 6.12
C ALA A 221 -7.24 0.95 6.12
N PHE A 222 -6.59 1.68 5.22
CA PHE A 222 -6.78 3.13 5.11
C PHE A 222 -8.20 3.49 4.67
N GLN A 223 -8.75 2.81 3.66
CA GLN A 223 -10.14 3.00 3.22
C GLN A 223 -11.16 2.76 4.32
N ALA A 224 -10.92 1.77 5.18
CA ALA A 224 -11.87 1.41 6.22
C ALA A 224 -11.84 2.36 7.43
N LEU A 225 -10.72 3.07 7.64
CA LEU A 225 -10.42 3.66 8.95
C LEU A 225 -9.98 5.15 8.93
N VAL A 226 -9.60 5.72 7.78
CA VAL A 226 -9.05 7.10 7.67
C VAL A 226 -10.12 8.12 7.29
N ASP A 227 -9.98 9.33 7.83
CA ASP A 227 -10.71 10.56 7.45
C ASP A 227 -9.74 11.78 7.47
N GLU A 228 -10.12 12.96 6.95
CA GLU A 228 -9.20 14.10 6.71
C GLU A 228 -8.46 14.69 7.96
N GLY A 229 -7.17 15.09 7.80
CA GLY A 229 -6.46 16.08 8.66
C GLY A 229 -5.22 15.63 9.49
N ASP A 230 -4.14 15.10 8.89
CA ASP A 230 -3.15 14.24 9.60
C ASP A 230 -1.65 14.67 9.46
N GLU A 231 -0.79 14.44 10.48
CA GLU A 231 0.60 14.95 10.59
C GLU A 231 1.67 13.86 10.94
N SER A 232 2.99 14.17 10.89
CA SER A 232 4.09 13.21 11.13
C SER A 232 5.36 13.83 11.79
N PRO A 233 6.12 13.15 12.68
CA PRO A 233 7.37 13.58 13.38
C PRO A 233 8.72 13.08 12.77
N ALA A 234 9.88 13.69 13.06
CA ALA A 234 11.21 13.26 12.56
C ALA A 234 12.37 13.33 13.57
N PRO A 235 13.36 12.42 13.47
CA PRO A 235 14.56 12.43 14.32
C PRO A 235 15.75 13.24 13.77
N ASP A 236 16.61 13.72 14.65
CA ASP A 236 17.90 14.40 14.37
C ASP A 236 19.11 13.46 14.62
N GLY A 237 20.15 13.54 13.77
CA GLY A 237 21.50 13.04 14.08
C GLY A 237 22.21 12.25 12.98
N LYS A 238 23.55 12.18 13.07
CA LYS A 238 24.40 11.31 12.24
C LYS A 238 24.60 9.96 12.94
N LEU A 239 24.30 8.86 12.25
CA LEU A 239 24.07 7.56 12.89
C LEU A 239 24.73 6.43 12.08
N ASN A 240 25.43 5.52 12.76
CA ASN A 240 26.22 4.46 12.13
C ASN A 240 25.35 3.25 11.74
N SER A 241 24.28 3.02 12.50
CA SER A 241 23.38 1.90 12.31
C SER A 241 21.92 2.36 12.40
N SER A 242 21.00 1.66 11.73
CA SER A 242 19.57 1.99 11.78
C SER A 242 18.97 1.86 13.19
N GLY A 243 19.64 1.15 14.11
CA GLY A 243 19.24 1.00 15.50
C GLY A 243 19.51 2.27 16.30
N ASP A 244 20.49 3.07 15.88
CA ASP A 244 20.82 4.34 16.53
C ASP A 244 19.77 5.42 16.21
N TRP A 245 18.94 5.22 15.17
CA TRP A 245 17.82 6.10 14.85
C TRP A 245 16.73 5.93 15.91
N GLN A 246 16.69 6.90 16.82
CA GLN A 246 15.78 6.88 17.96
C GLN A 246 14.41 7.44 17.58
N LEU A 247 13.37 6.80 18.12
CA LEU A 247 12.05 7.39 18.21
C LEU A 247 11.96 8.20 19.50
N ASP A 248 11.98 9.52 19.42
CA ASP A 248 11.82 10.38 20.60
C ASP A 248 10.42 10.18 21.21
N PRO A 249 10.30 9.67 22.46
CA PRO A 249 9.00 9.43 23.09
C PRO A 249 8.19 10.71 23.31
N THR A 250 8.87 11.84 23.57
CA THR A 250 8.25 13.14 23.82
C THR A 250 7.70 13.73 22.52
N GLU A 251 8.51 13.72 21.46
CA GLU A 251 8.05 14.16 20.14
C GLU A 251 6.87 13.30 19.69
N LEU A 252 6.97 11.97 19.86
CA LEU A 252 5.91 11.05 19.50
C LEU A 252 4.61 11.34 20.24
N ALA A 253 4.67 11.44 21.58
CA ALA A 253 3.51 11.72 22.41
C ALA A 253 2.82 13.04 22.01
N SER A 254 3.61 14.07 21.62
CA SER A 254 3.07 15.37 21.18
C SER A 254 2.19 15.31 19.94
N LYS A 255 2.31 14.25 19.13
CA LYS A 255 1.49 14.05 17.93
C LYS A 255 0.16 13.37 18.21
N PHE A 256 -0.01 12.75 19.38
CA PHE A 256 -1.28 12.16 19.76
C PHE A 256 -2.26 13.24 20.21
N SER A 257 -3.48 13.18 19.67
CA SER A 257 -4.58 14.07 20.04
C SER A 257 -5.89 13.29 20.07
N PRO A 258 -7.00 13.89 20.54
CA PRO A 258 -8.32 13.27 20.44
C PRO A 258 -8.79 12.99 19.01
N ARG A 259 -8.14 13.59 17.99
CA ARG A 259 -8.41 13.30 16.57
C ARG A 259 -7.59 12.12 16.05
N THR A 260 -6.63 11.60 16.84
CA THR A 260 -5.75 10.51 16.42
C THR A 260 -6.53 9.23 16.27
N LYS A 261 -6.57 8.70 15.04
CA LYS A 261 -7.39 7.56 14.67
C LYS A 261 -6.57 6.28 14.58
N ALA A 262 -5.40 6.38 13.99
CA ALA A 262 -4.51 5.24 13.84
C ALA A 262 -3.05 5.68 13.83
N LEU A 263 -2.13 4.75 13.99
CA LEU A 263 -0.69 4.93 13.90
C LEU A 263 -0.16 3.87 12.94
N VAL A 264 0.65 4.28 11.99
CA VAL A 264 1.29 3.34 11.06
C VAL A 264 2.72 3.09 11.53
N LEU A 265 3.01 1.83 11.78
CA LEU A 265 4.32 1.32 12.17
C LEU A 265 4.82 0.41 11.05
N ASN A 266 6.08 0.51 10.66
CA ASN A 266 6.70 -0.43 9.72
C ASN A 266 7.99 -0.97 10.31
N THR A 267 7.99 -2.27 10.61
CA THR A 267 9.14 -2.95 11.21
C THR A 267 9.24 -4.38 10.66
N PRO A 268 10.39 -4.79 10.09
CA PRO A 268 11.56 -3.96 9.75
C PRO A 268 11.26 -2.85 8.72
N ASN A 269 11.86 -1.67 8.92
CA ASN A 269 11.51 -0.45 8.18
C ASN A 269 12.06 -0.41 6.74
N ASN A 270 11.27 0.11 5.80
CA ASN A 270 11.70 0.61 4.50
C ASN A 270 11.54 2.15 4.47
N PRO A 271 12.59 2.94 4.20
CA PRO A 271 13.86 2.55 3.58
C PRO A 271 15.03 2.27 4.54
N LEU A 272 14.88 2.54 5.84
CA LEU A 272 16.00 2.64 6.78
C LEU A 272 16.61 1.29 7.18
N GLY A 273 15.81 0.23 7.20
CA GLY A 273 16.22 -1.10 7.69
C GLY A 273 16.22 -1.24 9.22
N LYS A 274 15.62 -0.29 9.95
CA LYS A 274 15.46 -0.37 11.41
C LYS A 274 14.52 -1.51 11.80
N VAL A 275 14.96 -2.32 12.75
CA VAL A 275 14.11 -3.27 13.49
C VAL A 275 13.78 -2.63 14.83
N PHE A 276 12.50 -2.42 15.12
CA PHE A 276 12.09 -1.75 16.34
C PHE A 276 12.34 -2.63 17.56
N SER A 277 12.96 -2.04 18.58
CA SER A 277 13.21 -2.70 19.86
C SER A 277 11.91 -2.91 20.65
N LYS A 278 11.93 -3.84 21.60
CA LYS A 278 10.80 -4.08 22.50
C LYS A 278 10.42 -2.81 23.28
N GLU A 279 11.42 -2.02 23.64
CA GLU A 279 11.30 -0.78 24.41
C GLU A 279 10.58 0.29 23.58
N GLU A 280 10.98 0.49 22.32
CA GLU A 280 10.28 1.42 21.42
C GLU A 280 8.85 0.95 21.15
N LEU A 281 8.62 -0.35 20.93
CA LEU A 281 7.28 -0.89 20.72
C LEU A 281 6.37 -0.74 21.95
N LYS A 282 6.93 -0.79 23.17
CA LYS A 282 6.17 -0.50 24.40
C LYS A 282 5.72 0.97 24.46
N VAL A 283 6.59 1.92 24.10
CA VAL A 283 6.21 3.34 24.03
C VAL A 283 5.06 3.54 23.05
N VAL A 284 5.14 2.94 21.85
CA VAL A 284 4.06 2.98 20.86
C VAL A 284 2.78 2.33 21.39
N ALA A 285 2.89 1.18 22.04
CA ALA A 285 1.75 0.45 22.60
C ALA A 285 1.05 1.26 23.70
N GLU A 286 1.81 1.84 24.63
CA GLU A 286 1.29 2.67 25.72
C GLU A 286 0.53 3.88 25.20
N LEU A 287 1.10 4.62 24.24
CA LEU A 287 0.43 5.76 23.62
C LEU A 287 -0.82 5.35 22.84
N CYS A 288 -0.76 4.26 22.07
CA CYS A 288 -1.93 3.73 21.37
C CYS A 288 -3.05 3.32 22.34
N GLN A 289 -2.69 2.76 23.50
CA GLN A 289 -3.66 2.36 24.52
C GLN A 289 -4.26 3.56 25.25
N GLN A 290 -3.43 4.52 25.64
CA GLN A 290 -3.82 5.74 26.34
C GLN A 290 -4.79 6.59 25.52
N HIS A 291 -4.56 6.71 24.21
CA HIS A 291 -5.35 7.54 23.31
C HIS A 291 -6.43 6.77 22.53
N ASP A 292 -6.62 5.48 22.81
CA ASP A 292 -7.50 4.58 22.08
C ASP A 292 -7.29 4.59 20.54
N VAL A 293 -6.02 4.58 20.13
CA VAL A 293 -5.60 4.64 18.74
C VAL A 293 -5.41 3.23 18.17
N LEU A 294 -5.74 3.05 16.90
CA LEU A 294 -5.48 1.80 16.18
C LEU A 294 -4.00 1.74 15.72
N CYS A 295 -3.34 0.61 15.84
CA CYS A 295 -2.02 0.40 15.25
C CYS A 295 -2.15 -0.39 13.94
N ILE A 296 -1.72 0.18 12.82
CA ILE A 296 -1.53 -0.54 11.56
C ILE A 296 -0.04 -0.84 11.46
N THR A 297 0.34 -2.11 11.66
CA THR A 297 1.73 -2.55 11.61
C THR A 297 2.01 -3.27 10.29
N ASP A 298 2.86 -2.67 9.45
CA ASP A 298 3.40 -3.25 8.23
C ASP A 298 4.65 -4.08 8.59
N GLU A 299 4.49 -5.41 8.58
CA GLU A 299 5.50 -6.39 8.98
C GLU A 299 5.97 -7.25 7.80
N VAL A 300 5.90 -6.72 6.57
CA VAL A 300 6.24 -7.49 5.35
C VAL A 300 7.66 -8.03 5.31
N TYR A 301 8.58 -7.45 6.09
CA TYR A 301 9.97 -7.87 6.19
C TYR A 301 10.28 -8.66 7.46
N GLN A 302 9.28 -9.15 8.22
CA GLN A 302 9.49 -9.80 9.53
C GLN A 302 10.51 -10.95 9.55
N TRP A 303 10.74 -11.60 8.41
CA TRP A 303 11.69 -12.71 8.29
C TRP A 303 13.12 -12.24 8.01
N LEU A 304 13.31 -10.98 7.62
CA LEU A 304 14.60 -10.41 7.21
C LEU A 304 15.13 -9.55 8.34
N VAL A 305 15.71 -10.24 9.30
CA VAL A 305 16.42 -9.66 10.44
C VAL A 305 17.85 -10.20 10.46
N TYR A 306 18.78 -9.35 10.84
CA TYR A 306 20.22 -9.60 10.75
C TYR A 306 20.88 -9.44 12.12
N ASP A 307 22.12 -9.90 12.24
CA ASP A 307 22.98 -9.73 13.42
C ASP A 307 22.37 -10.26 14.73
N GLY A 308 21.53 -11.30 14.63
CA GLY A 308 20.84 -11.90 15.77
C GLY A 308 19.66 -11.07 16.32
N ASN A 309 19.29 -9.96 15.67
CA ASN A 309 18.07 -9.24 16.00
C ASN A 309 16.84 -10.11 15.80
N GLN A 310 15.77 -9.82 16.53
CA GLN A 310 14.50 -10.52 16.43
C GLN A 310 13.38 -9.56 16.05
N HIS A 311 12.51 -9.99 15.15
CA HIS A 311 11.28 -9.28 14.88
C HIS A 311 10.30 -9.47 16.05
N ILE A 312 9.70 -8.38 16.51
CA ILE A 312 8.67 -8.39 17.55
C ILE A 312 7.42 -7.75 16.94
N SER A 313 6.37 -8.55 16.79
CA SER A 313 5.07 -8.03 16.35
C SER A 313 4.41 -7.26 17.49
N ILE A 314 4.09 -5.98 17.29
CA ILE A 314 3.45 -5.15 18.34
C ILE A 314 2.09 -5.73 18.78
N ALA A 315 1.40 -6.46 17.90
CA ALA A 315 0.15 -7.15 18.20
C ALA A 315 0.28 -8.21 19.30
N SER A 316 1.49 -8.75 19.54
CA SER A 316 1.78 -9.71 20.61
C SER A 316 1.98 -9.06 21.99
N LEU A 317 2.15 -7.73 22.04
CA LEU A 317 2.31 -7.03 23.32
C LEU A 317 0.98 -7.01 24.11
N PRO A 318 1.05 -6.99 25.45
CA PRO A 318 -0.14 -7.02 26.30
C PRO A 318 -1.16 -5.94 25.92
N GLY A 319 -2.39 -6.36 25.62
CA GLY A 319 -3.49 -5.46 25.28
C GLY A 319 -3.43 -4.83 23.88
N MET A 320 -2.48 -5.20 23.02
CA MET A 320 -2.35 -4.63 21.67
C MET A 320 -3.17 -5.35 20.60
N TRP A 321 -3.42 -6.65 20.72
CA TRP A 321 -4.24 -7.40 19.75
C TRP A 321 -5.57 -6.73 19.43
N LYS A 322 -6.29 -6.24 20.45
CA LYS A 322 -7.61 -5.60 20.30
C LYS A 322 -7.62 -4.32 19.45
N ARG A 323 -6.46 -3.75 19.13
CA ARG A 323 -6.33 -2.48 18.40
C ARG A 323 -5.32 -2.52 17.27
N THR A 324 -4.84 -3.70 16.89
CA THR A 324 -3.77 -3.82 15.90
C THR A 324 -4.24 -4.56 14.65
N LEU A 325 -3.89 -4.02 13.48
CA LEU A 325 -3.95 -4.70 12.19
C LEU A 325 -2.53 -5.02 11.75
N THR A 326 -2.20 -6.31 11.66
CA THR A 326 -0.87 -6.81 11.27
C THR A 326 -0.87 -7.20 9.81
N ILE A 327 0.02 -6.60 9.02
CA ILE A 327 0.07 -6.77 7.56
C ILE A 327 1.30 -7.57 7.16
N GLY A 328 1.12 -8.56 6.27
CA GLY A 328 2.20 -9.33 5.68
C GLY A 328 2.10 -9.45 4.15
N SER A 329 3.18 -9.92 3.52
CA SER A 329 3.29 -10.05 2.06
C SER A 329 4.01 -11.33 1.67
N ALA A 330 3.33 -12.22 0.94
CA ALA A 330 3.94 -13.44 0.41
C ALA A 330 5.13 -13.14 -0.49
N GLY A 331 5.04 -12.06 -1.28
CA GLY A 331 6.10 -11.70 -2.21
C GLY A 331 7.39 -11.24 -1.53
N LYS A 332 7.31 -10.76 -0.28
CA LYS A 332 8.48 -10.42 0.54
C LYS A 332 8.94 -11.59 1.40
N THR A 333 8.01 -12.47 1.78
CA THR A 333 8.28 -13.70 2.52
C THR A 333 9.01 -14.75 1.69
N PHE A 334 8.63 -14.94 0.42
CA PHE A 334 9.12 -16.02 -0.45
C PHE A 334 9.85 -15.52 -1.69
N SER A 335 10.34 -14.27 -1.67
CA SER A 335 11.10 -13.69 -2.79
C SER A 335 10.36 -13.69 -4.15
N ALA A 336 9.04 -13.75 -4.12
CA ALA A 336 8.17 -13.83 -5.30
C ALA A 336 7.28 -12.59 -5.42
N THR A 337 7.89 -11.41 -5.56
CA THR A 337 7.17 -10.11 -5.48
C THR A 337 6.05 -9.96 -6.51
N GLY A 338 6.14 -10.64 -7.65
CA GLY A 338 5.13 -10.66 -8.71
C GLY A 338 3.84 -11.42 -8.36
N TRP A 339 3.84 -12.26 -7.31
CA TRP A 339 2.64 -13.02 -6.93
C TRP A 339 1.52 -12.17 -6.33
N LYS A 340 1.87 -11.01 -5.76
CA LYS A 340 0.90 -10.04 -5.22
C LYS A 340 -0.16 -10.67 -4.31
N VAL A 341 0.25 -11.56 -3.40
CA VAL A 341 -0.57 -12.09 -2.30
C VAL A 341 -0.10 -11.49 -0.98
N GLY A 342 -1.03 -11.00 -0.16
CA GLY A 342 -0.77 -10.47 1.17
C GLY A 342 -1.94 -10.75 2.10
N TRP A 343 -1.82 -10.36 3.36
CA TRP A 343 -2.87 -10.61 4.36
C TRP A 343 -2.91 -9.52 5.42
N VAL A 344 -4.06 -9.43 6.08
CA VAL A 344 -4.26 -8.67 7.33
C VAL A 344 -4.70 -9.63 8.42
N LEU A 345 -4.08 -9.53 9.59
CA LEU A 345 -4.48 -10.19 10.82
C LEU A 345 -4.98 -9.16 11.83
N GLY A 346 -6.14 -9.39 12.45
CA GLY A 346 -6.65 -8.47 13.46
C GLY A 346 -7.93 -8.95 14.15
N PRO A 347 -8.43 -8.18 15.13
CA PRO A 347 -9.64 -8.54 15.86
C PRO A 347 -10.89 -8.30 15.01
N ASP A 348 -11.91 -9.15 15.20
CA ASP A 348 -13.10 -9.18 14.33
C ASP A 348 -13.85 -7.84 14.25
N HIS A 349 -13.92 -7.11 15.36
CA HIS A 349 -14.61 -5.82 15.41
C HIS A 349 -13.96 -4.75 14.53
N ILE A 350 -12.69 -4.92 14.14
CA ILE A 350 -12.02 -4.06 13.14
C ILE A 350 -12.08 -4.74 11.77
N MET A 351 -11.74 -6.03 11.70
CA MET A 351 -11.66 -6.80 10.45
C MET A 351 -12.98 -6.81 9.65
N LYS A 352 -14.14 -6.71 10.30
CA LYS A 352 -15.43 -6.58 9.62
C LYS A 352 -15.49 -5.39 8.65
N HIS A 353 -14.86 -4.27 8.99
CA HIS A 353 -14.83 -3.08 8.14
C HIS A 353 -13.91 -3.27 6.93
N LEU A 354 -12.77 -3.96 7.13
CA LEU A 354 -11.86 -4.31 6.04
C LEU A 354 -12.53 -5.29 5.06
N ARG A 355 -13.29 -6.27 5.57
CA ARG A 355 -14.10 -7.17 4.75
C ARG A 355 -15.16 -6.40 3.92
N THR A 356 -15.81 -5.38 4.51
CA THR A 356 -16.73 -4.50 3.78
C THR A 356 -16.05 -3.77 2.63
N VAL A 357 -14.84 -3.22 2.83
CA VAL A 357 -14.09 -2.59 1.73
C VAL A 357 -13.69 -3.65 0.68
N HIS A 358 -13.20 -4.81 1.11
CA HIS A 358 -12.73 -5.86 0.20
C HIS A 358 -13.84 -6.36 -0.73
N GLN A 359 -15.01 -6.70 -0.19
CA GLN A 359 -16.15 -7.20 -0.98
C GLN A 359 -16.71 -6.15 -1.95
N ASN A 360 -16.53 -4.85 -1.67
CA ASN A 360 -17.00 -3.75 -2.52
C ASN A 360 -15.89 -3.16 -3.41
N SER A 361 -14.71 -3.77 -3.45
CA SER A 361 -13.60 -3.37 -4.32
C SER A 361 -13.23 -4.49 -5.27
N VAL A 362 -12.45 -5.47 -4.80
CA VAL A 362 -11.94 -6.57 -5.63
C VAL A 362 -12.75 -7.85 -5.50
N PHE A 363 -13.50 -8.00 -4.41
CA PHE A 363 -14.31 -9.16 -4.00
C PHE A 363 -13.51 -10.46 -3.79
N HIS A 364 -12.69 -10.88 -4.75
CA HIS A 364 -11.88 -12.09 -4.70
C HIS A 364 -10.39 -11.77 -4.93
N CYS A 365 -9.51 -12.57 -4.33
CA CYS A 365 -8.09 -12.65 -4.71
C CYS A 365 -7.84 -13.87 -5.62
N PRO A 366 -6.77 -13.89 -6.45
CA PRO A 366 -6.46 -15.02 -7.33
C PRO A 366 -6.29 -16.34 -6.56
N THR A 367 -7.07 -17.37 -6.90
CA THR A 367 -7.13 -18.65 -6.16
C THR A 367 -5.81 -19.41 -6.18
N GLN A 368 -5.19 -19.56 -7.35
CA GLN A 368 -3.98 -20.38 -7.53
C GLN A 368 -2.76 -19.79 -6.80
N ALA A 369 -2.60 -18.46 -6.83
CA ALA A 369 -1.52 -17.80 -6.11
C ALA A 369 -1.69 -17.98 -4.59
N GLN A 370 -2.92 -17.93 -4.08
CA GLN A 370 -3.20 -18.22 -2.67
C GLN A 370 -2.88 -19.67 -2.30
N ALA A 371 -3.21 -20.63 -3.16
CA ALA A 371 -2.87 -22.03 -2.94
C ALA A 371 -1.35 -22.26 -2.89
N ALA A 372 -0.58 -21.62 -3.77
CA ALA A 372 0.88 -21.68 -3.75
C ALA A 372 1.46 -21.16 -2.44
N VAL A 373 0.94 -20.03 -1.95
CA VAL A 373 1.36 -19.44 -0.67
C VAL A 373 0.98 -20.33 0.50
N ALA A 374 -0.20 -20.98 0.47
CA ALA A 374 -0.62 -21.91 1.51
C ALA A 374 0.38 -23.08 1.63
N ILE A 375 0.68 -23.74 0.51
CA ILE A 375 1.64 -24.86 0.44
C ILE A 375 3.04 -24.40 0.90
N SER A 376 3.47 -23.21 0.50
CA SER A 376 4.76 -22.63 0.89
C SER A 376 4.85 -22.42 2.41
N PHE A 377 3.80 -21.90 3.05
CA PHE A 377 3.74 -21.77 4.50
C PHE A 377 3.62 -23.12 5.22
N GLU A 378 2.90 -24.10 4.67
CA GLU A 378 2.85 -25.45 5.25
C GLU A 378 4.23 -26.10 5.29
N ARG A 379 5.06 -25.85 4.26
CA ARG A 379 6.47 -26.27 4.24
C ARG A 379 7.27 -25.55 5.33
N GLU A 380 7.20 -24.23 5.39
CA GLU A 380 7.96 -23.47 6.41
C GLU A 380 7.49 -23.77 7.84
N GLN A 381 6.20 -24.00 8.08
CA GLN A 381 5.71 -24.38 9.41
C GLN A 381 6.28 -25.74 9.86
N ARG A 382 6.41 -26.71 8.96
CA ARG A 382 7.01 -28.03 9.26
C ARG A 382 8.51 -27.94 9.54
N HIS A 383 9.20 -27.00 8.90
CA HIS A 383 10.64 -26.79 9.04
C HIS A 383 10.99 -25.65 10.01
N PHE A 384 10.02 -25.09 10.72
CA PHE A 384 10.21 -23.86 11.48
C PHE A 384 11.38 -23.98 12.49
N GLY A 385 12.34 -23.06 12.38
CA GLY A 385 13.56 -23.03 13.21
C GLY A 385 14.64 -24.05 12.82
N GLN A 386 14.41 -24.90 11.82
CA GLN A 386 15.41 -25.86 11.34
C GLN A 386 16.39 -25.20 10.35
N PRO A 387 17.65 -25.65 10.25
CA PRO A 387 18.63 -25.12 9.29
C PRO A 387 18.22 -25.22 7.81
N SER A 388 17.24 -26.08 7.48
CA SER A 388 16.69 -26.25 6.12
C SER A 388 15.47 -25.37 5.80
N SER A 389 15.00 -24.57 6.77
CA SER A 389 13.92 -23.59 6.57
C SER A 389 14.43 -22.41 5.76
N TYR A 390 13.60 -21.94 4.82
CA TYR A 390 13.90 -20.74 4.05
C TYR A 390 13.99 -19.51 4.97
N PHE A 391 13.16 -19.46 6.02
CA PHE A 391 13.21 -18.39 7.03
C PHE A 391 14.49 -18.39 7.88
N VAL A 392 15.31 -19.45 7.83
CA VAL A 392 16.65 -19.48 8.44
C VAL A 392 17.74 -19.18 7.41
N GLN A 393 17.70 -19.85 6.25
CA GLN A 393 18.74 -19.76 5.24
C GLN A 393 18.78 -18.41 4.53
N PHE A 394 17.61 -17.88 4.15
CA PHE A 394 17.54 -16.70 3.32
C PHE A 394 18.05 -15.43 4.02
N PRO A 395 17.67 -15.13 5.28
CA PRO A 395 18.21 -13.96 5.98
C PRO A 395 19.73 -14.03 6.17
N GLN A 396 20.29 -15.23 6.41
CA GLN A 396 21.74 -15.43 6.51
C GLN A 396 22.44 -15.11 5.19
N ALA A 397 21.94 -15.64 4.07
CA ALA A 397 22.47 -15.33 2.74
C ALA A 397 22.39 -13.82 2.43
N MET A 398 21.25 -13.19 2.72
CA MET A 398 21.06 -11.76 2.48
C MET A 398 21.91 -10.88 3.40
N GLN A 399 22.25 -11.36 4.60
CA GLN A 399 23.19 -10.68 5.48
C GLN A 399 24.60 -10.61 4.85
N HIS A 400 25.05 -11.69 4.21
CA HIS A 400 26.32 -11.67 3.48
C HIS A 400 26.31 -10.64 2.33
N GLN A 401 25.20 -10.56 1.57
CA GLN A 401 25.04 -9.57 0.50
C GLN A 401 24.97 -8.13 1.03
N ARG A 402 24.32 -7.92 2.17
CA ARG A 402 24.34 -6.64 2.90
C ARG A 402 25.78 -6.24 3.24
N ASP A 403 26.55 -7.14 3.85
CA ASP A 403 27.91 -6.86 4.31
C ASP A 403 28.85 -6.59 3.12
N HIS A 404 28.69 -7.33 2.02
CA HIS A 404 29.38 -7.08 0.75
C HIS A 404 29.08 -5.67 0.23
N MET A 405 27.79 -5.32 0.09
CA MET A 405 27.40 -4.00 -0.41
C MET A 405 27.91 -2.86 0.48
N ILE A 406 27.86 -3.01 1.81
CA ILE A 406 28.40 -2.03 2.75
C ILE A 406 29.89 -1.78 2.44
N HIS A 407 30.69 -2.85 2.37
CA HIS A 407 32.13 -2.74 2.11
C HIS A 407 32.43 -2.10 0.75
N SER A 408 31.71 -2.51 -0.29
CA SER A 408 31.89 -2.01 -1.65
C SER A 408 31.57 -0.52 -1.76
N LEU A 409 30.47 -0.05 -1.18
CA LEU A 409 30.08 1.36 -1.20
C LEU A 409 31.09 2.25 -0.46
N GLN A 410 31.61 1.79 0.69
CA GLN A 410 32.65 2.51 1.43
C GLN A 410 33.92 2.75 0.59
N SER A 411 34.21 1.88 -0.38
CA SER A 411 35.41 1.99 -1.23
C SER A 411 35.45 3.25 -2.11
N VAL A 412 34.30 3.90 -2.35
CA VAL A 412 34.15 5.16 -3.10
C VAL A 412 33.79 6.35 -2.20
N GLY A 413 33.91 6.21 -0.88
CA GLY A 413 33.67 7.28 0.09
C GLY A 413 32.20 7.55 0.40
N LEU A 414 31.32 6.59 0.09
CA LEU A 414 29.94 6.57 0.59
C LEU A 414 29.90 6.07 2.04
N ASP A 415 28.92 6.52 2.83
CA ASP A 415 28.80 6.23 4.27
C ASP A 415 27.49 5.47 4.55
N PRO A 416 27.47 4.12 4.43
CA PRO A 416 26.26 3.32 4.65
C PRO A 416 25.82 3.30 6.12
N VAL A 417 24.51 3.44 6.34
CA VAL A 417 23.86 3.16 7.62
C VAL A 417 23.53 1.67 7.67
N ILE A 418 24.13 0.94 8.62
CA ILE A 418 23.99 -0.52 8.72
C ILE A 418 22.56 -0.91 9.13
N PRO A 419 21.79 -1.63 8.29
CA PRO A 419 20.42 -2.02 8.62
C PRO A 419 20.37 -3.29 9.49
N GLN A 420 19.44 -3.34 10.47
CA GLN A 420 19.13 -4.57 11.22
C GLN A 420 18.18 -5.50 10.45
N GLY A 421 17.52 -5.03 9.40
CA GLY A 421 16.56 -5.82 8.63
C GLY A 421 16.14 -5.17 7.31
N SER A 422 15.08 -5.72 6.70
CA SER A 422 14.56 -5.33 5.38
C SER A 422 15.45 -5.70 4.19
N TYR A 423 15.10 -5.26 2.97
CA TYR A 423 15.94 -5.41 1.78
C TYR A 423 16.98 -4.30 1.60
N PHE A 424 16.95 -3.28 2.45
CA PHE A 424 17.51 -1.98 2.12
C PHE A 424 18.53 -1.50 3.14
N LEU A 425 19.52 -0.76 2.64
CA LEU A 425 20.35 0.13 3.41
C LEU A 425 20.25 1.53 2.82
N ILE A 426 20.43 2.54 3.66
CA ILE A 426 20.59 3.92 3.20
C ILE A 426 22.06 4.33 3.31
N VAL A 427 22.44 5.32 2.53
CA VAL A 427 23.79 5.87 2.48
C VAL A 427 23.71 7.36 2.68
N ASP A 428 24.45 7.88 3.66
CA ASP A 428 24.67 9.30 3.86
C ASP A 428 25.58 9.85 2.76
N ILE A 429 25.10 10.84 2.04
CA ILE A 429 25.81 11.55 0.97
C ILE A 429 26.11 13.02 1.32
N GLN A 430 25.98 13.42 2.59
CA GLN A 430 26.24 14.78 3.06
C GLN A 430 27.66 15.25 2.73
N HIS A 431 28.67 14.37 2.89
CA HIS A 431 30.04 14.69 2.51
C HIS A 431 30.19 14.98 1.01
N ILE A 432 29.46 14.23 0.19
CA ILE A 432 29.44 14.44 -1.27
C ILE A 432 28.70 15.73 -1.60
N LYS A 433 27.57 16.01 -0.93
CA LYS A 433 26.82 17.26 -1.03
C LYS A 433 27.71 18.48 -0.77
N ASN A 434 28.57 18.42 0.24
CA ASN A 434 29.50 19.51 0.56
C ASN A 434 30.57 19.71 -0.54
N LYS A 435 31.01 18.64 -1.22
CA LYS A 435 32.04 18.69 -2.27
C LYS A 435 31.49 18.98 -3.66
N MET A 436 30.25 18.57 -3.93
CA MET A 436 29.56 18.69 -5.21
C MET A 436 28.14 19.26 -5.00
N PRO A 437 28.00 20.50 -4.49
CA PRO A 437 26.68 21.08 -4.21
C PRO A 437 25.89 21.44 -5.48
N ASP A 438 26.62 21.78 -6.56
CA ASP A 438 26.07 22.40 -7.78
C ASP A 438 25.64 21.37 -8.84
N LEU A 439 24.92 20.32 -8.41
CA LEU A 439 24.33 19.37 -9.36
C LEU A 439 23.10 19.99 -10.06
N PRO A 440 22.92 19.76 -11.38
CA PRO A 440 21.79 20.31 -12.11
C PRO A 440 20.47 19.67 -11.65
N GLY A 441 19.40 20.46 -11.62
CA GLY A 441 18.05 20.02 -11.28
C GLY A 441 17.05 21.17 -11.32
N ALA A 442 15.78 20.88 -11.08
CA ALA A 442 14.76 21.90 -10.95
C ALA A 442 14.98 22.78 -9.70
N THR A 443 14.39 23.98 -9.70
CA THR A 443 14.36 24.82 -8.50
C THR A 443 13.72 24.06 -7.34
N ASP A 444 14.30 24.18 -6.14
CA ASP A 444 13.89 23.46 -4.92
C ASP A 444 13.93 21.92 -4.99
N GLU A 445 14.55 21.33 -6.02
CA GLU A 445 14.70 19.87 -6.09
C GLU A 445 15.68 19.38 -5.00
N PRO A 446 15.26 18.44 -4.13
CA PRO A 446 16.14 17.86 -3.09
C PRO A 446 17.45 17.33 -3.68
N TYR A 447 18.56 17.53 -2.96
CA TYR A 447 19.90 17.18 -3.43
C TYR A 447 20.03 15.70 -3.82
N ASP A 448 19.52 14.78 -3.00
CA ASP A 448 19.55 13.34 -3.26
C ASP A 448 18.92 12.94 -4.60
N ARG A 449 17.84 13.61 -5.05
CA ARG A 449 17.23 13.36 -6.38
C ARG A 449 18.18 13.74 -7.51
N ARG A 450 18.80 14.92 -7.39
CA ARG A 450 19.82 15.41 -8.33
C ARG A 450 21.03 14.48 -8.33
N PHE A 451 21.45 14.02 -7.16
CA PHE A 451 22.55 13.08 -7.00
C PHE A 451 22.27 11.72 -7.64
N VAL A 452 21.09 11.14 -7.43
CA VAL A 452 20.70 9.86 -8.07
C VAL A 452 20.66 10.00 -9.59
N LYS A 453 20.11 11.10 -10.12
CA LYS A 453 20.15 11.38 -11.57
C LYS A 453 21.58 11.45 -12.10
N TRP A 454 22.46 12.15 -11.38
CA TRP A 454 23.88 12.23 -11.72
C TRP A 454 24.56 10.85 -11.67
N MET A 455 24.31 10.06 -10.62
CA MET A 455 24.93 8.75 -10.41
C MET A 455 24.49 7.74 -11.48
N ILE A 456 23.22 7.76 -11.89
CA ILE A 456 22.73 6.94 -13.00
C ILE A 456 23.48 7.29 -14.29
N LYS A 457 23.55 8.58 -14.64
CA LYS A 457 24.14 9.04 -15.90
C LYS A 457 25.65 8.83 -15.98
N ASN A 458 26.35 9.09 -14.87
CA ASN A 458 27.81 9.18 -14.88
C ASN A 458 28.48 7.94 -14.31
N LYS A 459 27.83 7.23 -13.38
CA LYS A 459 28.41 6.07 -12.66
C LYS A 459 27.69 4.77 -12.97
N GLY A 460 26.56 4.80 -13.69
CA GLY A 460 25.83 3.60 -14.08
C GLY A 460 25.28 2.81 -12.89
N LEU A 461 24.99 3.48 -11.77
CA LEU A 461 24.43 2.89 -10.56
C LEU A 461 23.08 3.54 -10.26
N VAL A 462 22.05 2.71 -10.05
CA VAL A 462 20.72 3.18 -9.67
C VAL A 462 20.53 3.01 -8.18
N ALA A 463 20.21 4.11 -7.49
CA ALA A 463 19.67 4.11 -6.13
C ALA A 463 18.32 4.83 -6.12
N ILE A 464 17.71 4.97 -4.95
CA ILE A 464 16.46 5.72 -4.76
C ILE A 464 16.71 6.88 -3.80
N PRO A 465 16.35 8.13 -4.16
CA PRO A 465 16.48 9.25 -3.23
C PRO A 465 15.58 9.05 -2.01
N VAL A 466 16.10 9.26 -0.79
CA VAL A 466 15.32 9.03 0.43
C VAL A 466 14.29 10.14 0.66
N SER A 467 14.48 11.32 0.08
CA SER A 467 13.55 12.46 0.15
C SER A 467 12.15 12.12 -0.34
N ILE A 468 11.97 11.14 -1.23
CA ILE A 468 10.63 10.71 -1.64
C ILE A 468 9.86 10.14 -0.45
N PHE A 469 10.54 9.47 0.48
CA PHE A 469 9.94 8.89 1.68
C PHE A 469 9.59 9.96 2.72
N TYR A 470 10.15 11.16 2.63
CA TYR A 470 9.82 12.25 3.55
C TYR A 470 8.65 13.09 3.03
N SER A 471 7.87 13.65 3.98
CA SER A 471 6.83 14.62 3.63
C SER A 471 7.46 15.87 3.03
N MET A 472 6.76 16.52 2.08
CA MET A 472 7.27 17.67 1.33
C MET A 472 8.00 18.72 2.18
N PRO A 473 7.49 19.15 3.37
CA PRO A 473 8.20 20.13 4.20
C PRO A 473 9.56 19.67 4.70
N HIS A 474 9.75 18.37 4.92
CA HIS A 474 10.96 17.79 5.52
C HIS A 474 11.90 17.17 4.49
N GLN A 475 11.55 17.22 3.19
CA GLN A 475 12.46 16.75 2.16
C GLN A 475 13.79 17.52 2.17
N LYS A 476 13.76 18.79 2.59
CA LYS A 476 14.96 19.64 2.71
C LYS A 476 15.89 19.23 3.86
N ASP A 477 15.33 18.66 4.92
CA ASP A 477 16.08 18.23 6.10
C ASP A 477 16.75 16.86 5.90
N PHE A 478 16.22 16.07 4.96
CA PHE A 478 16.66 14.69 4.66
C PHE A 478 17.02 14.50 3.18
N ASP A 479 17.57 15.53 2.54
CA ASP A 479 17.96 15.51 1.13
C ASP A 479 19.37 14.94 0.89
N HIS A 480 19.97 14.32 1.91
CA HIS A 480 21.34 13.78 1.89
C HIS A 480 21.41 12.28 2.14
N TYR A 481 20.33 11.53 1.87
CA TYR A 481 20.33 10.08 1.93
C TYR A 481 19.84 9.44 0.62
N ILE A 482 20.46 8.32 0.23
CA ILE A 482 19.99 7.47 -0.88
C ILE A 482 19.86 6.02 -0.42
N ARG A 483 18.87 5.30 -0.96
CA ARG A 483 18.57 3.91 -0.61
C ARG A 483 19.05 2.95 -1.69
N PHE A 484 19.77 1.91 -1.27
CA PHE A 484 20.13 0.75 -2.08
C PHE A 484 19.37 -0.50 -1.61
N CYS A 485 19.19 -1.45 -2.52
CA CYS A 485 18.62 -2.77 -2.28
C CYS A 485 19.71 -3.81 -2.47
N PHE A 486 20.12 -4.49 -1.41
CA PHE A 486 21.22 -5.47 -1.43
C PHE A 486 20.76 -6.90 -1.72
N VAL A 487 19.45 -7.16 -1.72
CA VAL A 487 18.87 -8.45 -2.10
C VAL A 487 18.93 -8.57 -3.62
N LYS A 488 20.08 -9.07 -4.10
CA LYS A 488 20.46 -9.14 -5.51
C LYS A 488 21.27 -10.40 -5.81
N ASP A 489 21.31 -10.84 -7.05
CA ASP A 489 22.16 -11.94 -7.48
C ASP A 489 23.64 -11.54 -7.33
N GLU A 490 24.51 -12.51 -7.07
CA GLU A 490 25.95 -12.31 -7.01
C GLU A 490 26.50 -11.69 -8.30
N VAL A 491 25.93 -12.04 -9.47
CA VAL A 491 26.31 -11.44 -10.75
C VAL A 491 26.03 -9.94 -10.77
N THR A 492 24.91 -9.52 -10.18
CA THR A 492 24.54 -8.10 -10.08
C THR A 492 25.44 -7.36 -9.09
N LEU A 493 25.81 -7.98 -7.97
CA LEU A 493 26.76 -7.41 -7.00
C LEU A 493 28.18 -7.31 -7.60
N GLN A 494 28.61 -8.27 -8.40
CA GLN A 494 29.87 -8.20 -9.14
C GLN A 494 29.85 -7.05 -10.16
N ALA A 495 28.76 -6.88 -10.91
CA ALA A 495 28.60 -5.76 -11.82
C ALA A 495 28.60 -4.40 -11.10
N MET A 496 28.01 -4.33 -9.89
CA MET A 496 28.12 -3.16 -9.02
C MET A 496 29.59 -2.87 -8.69
N ASP A 497 30.35 -3.88 -8.26
CA ASP A 497 31.77 -3.71 -7.92
C ASP A 497 32.58 -3.18 -9.10
N GLU A 498 32.34 -3.66 -10.32
CA GLU A 498 33.00 -3.15 -11.53
C GLU A 498 32.72 -1.66 -11.77
N LYS A 499 31.48 -1.21 -11.58
CA LYS A 499 31.10 0.21 -11.69
C LYS A 499 31.76 1.03 -10.57
N LEU A 500 31.81 0.51 -9.35
CA LEU A 500 32.46 1.16 -8.20
C LEU A 500 33.99 1.25 -8.36
N GLN A 501 34.66 0.23 -8.90
CA GLN A 501 36.10 0.29 -9.19
C GLN A 501 36.41 1.38 -10.23
N LYS A 502 35.60 1.49 -11.30
CA LYS A 502 35.72 2.58 -12.27
C LYS A 502 35.55 3.94 -11.62
N TRP A 503 34.52 4.11 -10.79
CA TRP A 503 34.32 5.36 -10.04
C TRP A 503 35.52 5.65 -9.11
N LYS A 504 36.04 4.65 -8.41
CA LYS A 504 37.22 4.81 -7.56
C LYS A 504 38.45 5.28 -8.33
N MET A 505 38.62 4.85 -9.59
CA MET A 505 39.69 5.35 -10.47
C MET A 505 39.48 6.82 -10.84
N ASP A 506 38.23 7.23 -11.13
CA ASP A 506 37.90 8.63 -11.42
C ASP A 506 38.12 9.58 -10.23
N LEU A 507 38.14 9.05 -9.00
CA LEU A 507 38.40 9.81 -7.77
C LEU A 507 39.90 9.96 -7.46
N ARG A 508 40.80 9.27 -8.18
CA ARG A 508 42.25 9.41 -7.98
C ARG A 508 42.72 10.74 -8.60
N PRO A 509 43.62 11.47 -7.92
CA PRO A 509 44.12 12.77 -8.38
C PRO A 509 44.76 12.74 -9.76
#